data_AF-A0A2N8K855-F1
#
_entry.id   AF-A0A2N8K855-F1
#
_cell.length_a   1.000
_cell.length_b   1.000
_cell.length_c   1.000
_cell.angle_alpha   90.00
_cell.angle_beta   90.00
_cell.angle_gamma   90.00
#
_symmetry.space_group_name_H-M   'P 1'
#
loop_
_entity.id
_entity.type
_entity.pdbx_description
1 polymer ?
#
loop_
_entity_poly.entity_id
_entity_poly.type
_entity_poly.pdbx_seq_one_letter_code
_entity_poly.pdbx_strand_id
1 'polypeptide(L)'
;MATRKSPQPCLVTIGYTRLLMPAEQGMAMLKLLQHAVECELETGAWPPRYQAGTQPRVEFELVKASQISVAPEHVEPVSRTRKNLLLEG
;
A
#
# COMPACT_ATOMS: atom_id res chain seq x y z
N MET A 1 12.95 22.94 -13.45
CA MET A 1 12.33 22.56 -12.17
C MET A 1 11.32 21.45 -12.44
N ALA A 2 11.62 20.20 -12.10
CA ALA A 2 10.64 19.12 -12.22
C ALA A 2 9.67 19.21 -11.04
N THR A 3 8.42 19.59 -11.30
CA THR A 3 7.34 19.52 -10.31
C THR A 3 7.13 18.05 -9.98
N ARG A 4 7.55 17.61 -8.79
CA ARG A 4 7.25 16.26 -8.30
C ARG A 4 5.73 16.15 -8.16
N LYS A 5 5.09 15.52 -9.15
CA LYS A 5 3.67 15.20 -9.13
C LYS A 5 3.49 14.26 -7.93
N SER A 6 2.75 14.70 -6.91
CA SER A 6 2.42 13.82 -5.79
C SER A 6 1.63 12.64 -6.36
N PRO A 7 2.08 11.39 -6.13
CA PRO A 7 1.36 10.24 -6.65
C PRO A 7 -0.04 10.22 -6.01
N GLN A 8 -1.07 10.13 -6.85
CA GLN A 8 -2.44 10.01 -6.40
C GLN A 8 -2.58 8.73 -5.57
N PRO A 9 -3.08 8.78 -4.32
CA PRO A 9 -3.23 7.58 -3.50
C PRO A 9 -4.44 6.76 -3.95
N CYS A 10 -4.35 5.45 -3.72
CA CYS A 10 -5.43 4.49 -3.95
C CYS A 10 -5.53 3.53 -2.76
N LEU A 11 -6.73 3.00 -2.58
CA LEU A 11 -7.01 1.88 -1.69
C LEU A 11 -7.18 0.63 -2.55
N VAL A 12 -6.41 -0.42 -2.22
CA VAL A 12 -6.56 -1.75 -2.80
C VAL A 12 -7.08 -2.67 -1.71
N THR A 13 -8.24 -3.27 -1.92
CA THR A 13 -8.84 -4.23 -0.98
C THR A 13 -8.72 -5.63 -1.55
N ILE A 14 -8.16 -6.57 -0.77
CA ILE A 14 -8.00 -7.98 -1.14
C ILE A 14 -8.62 -8.80 -0.01
N GLY A 15 -9.77 -9.42 -0.28
CA GLY A 15 -10.57 -10.06 0.75
C GLY A 15 -10.91 -9.07 1.88
N TYR A 16 -10.34 -9.28 3.07
CA TYR A 16 -10.54 -8.43 4.24
C TYR A 16 -9.43 -7.40 4.49
N THR A 17 -8.35 -7.46 3.71
CA THR A 17 -7.18 -6.60 3.88
C THR A 17 -7.30 -5.37 3.00
N ARG A 18 -7.06 -4.19 3.58
CA ARG A 18 -7.03 -2.90 2.86
C ARG A 18 -5.63 -2.34 2.86
N LEU A 19 -5.12 -2.02 1.68
CA LEU A 19 -3.78 -1.48 1.48
C LEU A 19 -3.88 -0.08 0.88
N LEU A 20 -3.20 0.88 1.51
CA LEU A 20 -3.08 2.25 0.99
C LEU A 20 -1.73 2.39 0.26
N MET A 21 -1.76 2.75 -1.02
CA MET A 21 -0.55 2.85 -1.84
C MET A 21 -0.70 3.83 -3.02
N PRO A 22 0.40 4.21 -3.71
CA PRO A 22 0.32 4.97 -4.95
C PRO A 22 -0.55 4.27 -6.02
N ALA A 23 -1.38 5.02 -6.73
CA ALA A 23 -2.30 4.49 -7.75
C ALA A 23 -1.59 3.67 -8.84
N GLU A 24 -0.38 4.06 -9.23
CA GLU A 24 0.41 3.31 -10.21
C GLU A 24 0.78 1.90 -9.71
N GLN A 25 1.19 1.79 -8.45
CA GLN A 25 1.51 0.51 -7.81
C GLN A 25 0.24 -0.32 -7.59
N GLY A 26 -0.86 0.30 -7.16
CA GLY A 26 -2.13 -0.40 -6.98
C GLY A 26 -2.69 -0.97 -8.29
N MET A 27 -2.55 -0.22 -9.39
CA MET A 27 -2.95 -0.71 -10.71
C MET A 27 -2.06 -1.87 -11.19
N ALA A 28 -0.75 -1.83 -10.91
CA ALA A 28 0.13 -2.96 -11.21
C ALA A 28 -0.26 -4.19 -10.39
N MET A 29 -0.61 -4.02 -9.12
CA MET A 29 -1.08 -5.10 -8.24
C MET A 29 -2.37 -5.74 -8.75
N LEU A 30 -3.36 -4.93 -9.14
CA LEU A 30 -4.60 -5.41 -9.77
C LEU A 30 -4.33 -6.30 -10.99
N LYS A 31 -3.43 -5.86 -11.88
CA LYS A 31 -3.07 -6.64 -13.08
C LYS A 31 -2.43 -7.98 -12.76
N LEU A 32 -1.68 -8.08 -11.66
CA LEU A 32 -1.13 -9.35 -11.21
C LEU A 32 -2.22 -10.25 -10.61
N LEU A 33 -3.09 -9.68 -9.79
CA LEU A 33 -4.14 -10.41 -9.09
C LEU A 33 -5.27 -10.89 -10.02
N GLN A 34 -5.50 -10.22 -11.16
CA GLN A 34 -6.51 -10.64 -12.14
C GLN A 34 -6.25 -12.06 -12.67
N HIS A 35 -5.01 -12.55 -12.62
CA HIS A 35 -4.64 -13.89 -13.05
C HIS A 35 -4.27 -14.81 -11.88
N ALA A 36 -4.35 -14.30 -10.65
CA ALA A 36 -4.05 -15.08 -9.47
C ALA A 36 -5.26 -15.94 -9.06
N VAL A 37 -4.97 -17.05 -8.41
CA VAL A 37 -5.95 -17.91 -7.76
C VAL A 37 -5.52 -18.05 -6.31
N GLU A 38 -6.46 -17.93 -5.38
CA GLU A 38 -6.17 -18.17 -3.97
C GLU A 38 -5.74 -19.63 -3.77
N CYS A 39 -4.81 -19.86 -2.85
CA CYS A 39 -4.41 -21.21 -2.50
C CYS A 39 -4.41 -21.40 -0.99
N GLU A 40 -4.88 -22.56 -0.56
CA GLU A 40 -4.88 -22.97 0.84
C GLU A 40 -3.85 -24.09 1.04
N LEU A 41 -3.15 -24.05 2.16
CA LEU A 41 -2.21 -25.10 2.56
C LEU A 41 -2.99 -26.24 3.22
N GLU A 42 -2.85 -27.45 2.69
CA GLU A 42 -3.46 -28.64 3.27
C GLU A 42 -2.78 -28.99 4.61
N THR A 43 -3.53 -28.86 5.70
CA THR A 43 -3.01 -29.15 7.04
C THR A 43 -2.77 -30.64 7.22
N GLY A 44 -1.56 -31.03 7.64
CA GLY A 44 -1.21 -32.41 7.96
C GLY A 44 -0.68 -33.24 6.79
N ALA A 45 -0.52 -32.65 5.60
CA ALA A 45 0.14 -33.30 4.48
C ALA A 45 1.67 -33.15 4.56
N TRP A 46 2.39 -34.26 4.38
CA TRP A 46 3.83 -34.25 4.11
C TRP A 46 4.10 -35.06 2.83
N PRO A 47 4.66 -34.46 1.76
CA PRO A 47 5.09 -33.06 1.63
C PRO A 47 3.91 -32.07 1.61
N PRO A 48 4.17 -30.75 1.78
CA PRO A 48 3.15 -29.71 1.72
C PRO A 48 2.34 -29.80 0.42
N ARG A 49 1.02 -29.79 0.55
CA ARG A 49 0.09 -29.76 -0.58
C ARG A 49 -0.70 -28.47 -0.54
N TYR A 50 -0.98 -27.92 -1.71
CA TYR A 50 -1.74 -26.67 -1.85
C TYR A 50 -2.99 -26.96 -2.66
N GLN A 51 -4.12 -26.47 -2.17
CA GLN A 51 -5.40 -26.55 -2.86
C GLN A 51 -5.67 -25.21 -3.52
N ALA A 52 -5.83 -25.22 -4.85
CA ALA A 52 -6.23 -24.04 -5.59
C ALA A 52 -7.72 -23.77 -5.34
N GLY A 53 -8.04 -22.56 -4.91
CA GLY A 53 -9.39 -22.09 -4.64
C GLY A 53 -9.93 -21.26 -5.79
N THR A 54 -10.59 -20.16 -5.44
CA THR A 54 -11.21 -19.24 -6.39
C THR A 54 -10.32 -18.02 -6.68
N GLN A 55 -10.70 -17.26 -7.71
CA GLN A 55 -10.08 -15.96 -7.96
C GLN A 55 -10.30 -15.03 -6.76
N PRO A 56 -9.26 -14.33 -6.27
CA PRO A 56 -9.40 -13.44 -5.13
C PRO A 56 -10.32 -12.26 -5.48
N ARG A 57 -11.15 -11.85 -4.52
CA ARG A 57 -11.93 -10.61 -4.64
C ARG A 57 -11.01 -9.42 -4.43
N VAL A 58 -10.84 -8.62 -5.48
CA VAL A 58 -10.01 -7.41 -5.45
C VAL A 58 -10.84 -6.19 -5.80
N GLU A 59 -10.70 -5.14 -5.01
CA GLU A 59 -11.35 -3.85 -5.25
C GLU A 59 -10.29 -2.74 -5.28
N PHE A 60 -10.51 -1.75 -6.13
CA PHE A 60 -9.62 -0.61 -6.28
C PHE A 60 -10.41 0.68 -6.22
N GLU A 61 -9.98 1.59 -5.36
CA GLU A 61 -10.60 2.88 -5.15
C GLU A 61 -9.55 3.97 -5.18
N LEU A 62 -9.78 5.01 -5.99
CA LEU A 62 -8.98 6.23 -5.93
C LEU A 62 -9.45 7.07 -4.76
N VAL A 63 -8.53 7.39 -3.85
CA VAL A 63 -8.85 8.18 -2.65
C VAL A 63 -8.19 9.56 -2.75
N LYS A 64 -8.85 10.56 -2.18
CA LYS A 64 -8.29 11.91 -2.04
C LYS A 64 -7.43 11.96 -0.79
N ALA A 65 -6.40 12.80 -0.81
CA ALA A 65 -5.56 13.05 0.38
C ALA A 65 -6.39 13.49 1.59
N SER A 66 -7.49 14.21 1.37
CA SER A 66 -8.42 14.65 2.44
C SER A 66 -9.20 13.51 3.12
N GLN A 67 -9.21 12.30 2.53
CA GLN A 67 -9.88 11.12 3.10
C GLN A 67 -8.93 10.26 3.94
N ILE A 68 -7.65 10.63 4.03
CA ILE A 68 -6.62 9.86 4.72
C ILE A 68 -6.20 10.63 5.99
N SER A 69 -6.43 10.04 7.16
CA SER A 69 -5.90 10.52 8.44
C SER A 69 -4.80 9.59 8.92
N VAL A 70 -3.65 10.17 9.28
CA VAL A 70 -2.59 9.41 9.96
C VAL A 70 -2.95 9.31 11.43
N ALA A 71 -2.98 8.08 11.96
CA ALA A 71 -3.21 7.87 13.37
C ALA A 71 -2.05 8.45 14.20
N PRO A 72 -2.31 9.11 15.35
CA PRO A 72 -1.30 9.86 16.10
C PRO A 72 -0.07 9.04 16.48
N GLU A 73 -0.24 7.75 16.73
CA GLU A 73 0.82 6.81 17.14
C GLU A 73 1.83 6.48 16.03
N HIS A 74 1.54 6.87 14.78
CA HIS A 74 2.41 6.66 13.61
C HIS A 74 3.08 7.95 13.12
N VAL A 75 2.93 9.08 13.83
CA VAL A 75 3.60 10.33 13.49
C VAL A 75 5.00 10.33 14.10
N GLU A 76 6.00 9.93 13.32
CA GLU A 76 7.39 10.18 13.73
C GLU A 76 7.62 11.70 13.84
N PRO A 77 8.23 12.19 14.94
CA PRO A 77 8.46 13.61 15.12
C PRO A 77 9.42 14.11 14.03
N VAL A 78 8.92 14.98 13.15
CA VAL A 78 9.72 15.60 12.10
C VAL A 78 10.77 16.51 12.77
N SER A 79 11.99 16.01 12.92
CA SER A 79 13.13 16.79 13.41
C SER A 79 13.48 17.85 12.38
N ARG A 80 12.90 19.05 12.53
CA ARG A 80 13.32 20.23 11.76
C ARG A 80 14.63 20.72 12.36
N THR A 81 15.76 20.24 11.84
CA THR A 81 17.05 20.89 12.05
C THR A 81 16.99 22.30 11.48
N ARG A 82 16.70 23.28 12.34
CA ARG A 82 16.89 24.69 11.99
C ARG A 82 18.40 24.89 11.83
N LYS A 83 18.87 25.09 10.59
CA LYS A 83 20.21 25.62 10.35
C LYS A 83 20.22 27.05 10.87
N ASN A 84 20.76 27.24 12.07
CA ASN A 84 21.09 28.56 12.58
C ASN A 84 22.21 29.12 11.68
N LEU A 85 21.87 30.10 10.86
CA LEU A 85 22.82 30.87 10.08
C LEU A 85 23.51 31.83 11.05
N LEU A 86 24.71 31.48 11.51
CA LEU A 86 25.58 32.41 12.21
C LEU A 86 26.08 33.43 11.17
N LEU A 87 25.61 34.67 11.28
CA LEU A 87 26.21 35.83 10.62
C LEU A 87 27.45 36.20 11.45
N GLU A 88 28.63 35.78 10.99
CA GLU A 88 29.89 36.35 11.45
C GLU A 88 30.06 37.71 10.77
N GLY A 89 30.18 38.75 11.58
CA GLY A 89 30.43 40.14 11.16
C GLY A 89 31.91 40.48 11.12
#